data_AF-A0A7D5ZWD1-F1
#
_entry.id   AF-A0A7D5ZWD1-F1
#
_cell.length_a   1.000
_cell.length_b   1.000
_cell.length_c   1.000
_cell.angle_alpha   90.00
_cell.angle_beta   90.00
_cell.angle_gamma   90.00
#
_symmetry.space_group_name_H-M   'P 1'
#
loop_
_entity.id
_entity.type
_entity.pdbx_description
1 polymer ?
#
loop_
_entity_poly.entity_id
_entity_poly.type
_entity_poly.pdbx_seq_one_letter_code
_entity_poly.pdbx_strand_id
1 'polypeptide(L)'
;MTSHVDQQIAARIAAVRTKTQQQREARGQFAERRAAGLEARKAAKLRRRCAVCDRPLGKGRGRACVRNCGTWLCRAPHRPPCNDVHGGQCPNRPTVEAP
;
A
#
# COMPACT_ATOMS: atom_id res chain seq x y z
N MET A 1 20.24 -49.22 31.12
CA MET A 1 20.62 -47.87 31.59
C MET A 1 21.07 -47.08 30.39
N THR A 2 20.38 -46.00 30.02
CA THR A 2 20.82 -45.13 28.90
C THR A 2 22.15 -44.49 29.27
N SER A 3 23.14 -44.58 28.39
CA SER A 3 24.45 -44.00 28.65
C SER A 3 24.36 -42.47 28.69
N HIS A 4 25.27 -41.82 29.40
CA HIS A 4 25.37 -40.36 29.42
C HIS A 4 25.49 -39.77 28.01
N VAL A 5 26.14 -40.50 27.11
CA VAL A 5 26.28 -40.14 25.69
C VAL A 5 24.93 -40.13 24.98
N ASP A 6 24.07 -41.13 25.22
CA ASP A 6 22.73 -41.20 24.63
C ASP A 6 21.86 -40.00 25.04
N GLN A 7 21.97 -39.58 26.32
CA GLN A 7 21.27 -38.41 26.84
C GLN A 7 21.76 -37.12 26.17
N GLN A 8 23.08 -36.97 25.97
CA GLN A 8 23.65 -35.82 25.27
C GLN A 8 23.23 -35.76 23.79
N ILE A 9 23.20 -36.91 23.11
CA ILE A 9 22.74 -37.00 21.72
C ILE A 9 21.26 -36.61 21.61
N ALA A 10 20.41 -37.15 22.49
CA ALA A 10 18.99 -36.80 22.53
C ALA A 10 18.77 -35.29 22.78
N ALA A 11 19.53 -34.70 23.70
CA ALA A 11 19.47 -33.27 24.00
C ALA A 11 19.87 -32.40 22.78
N ARG A 12 20.92 -32.79 22.04
CA ARG A 12 21.34 -32.08 20.83
C ARG A 12 20.29 -32.16 19.73
N ILE A 13 19.70 -33.33 19.51
CA ILE A 13 18.63 -33.52 18.51
C ILE A 13 17.41 -32.66 18.88
N ALA A 14 17.01 -32.67 20.16
CA ALA A 14 15.91 -31.84 20.65
C ALA A 14 16.19 -30.35 20.43
N ALA A 15 17.38 -29.87 20.76
CA ALA A 15 17.77 -28.47 20.58
C ALA A 15 17.73 -28.03 19.10
N VAL A 16 18.21 -28.87 18.19
CA VAL A 16 18.14 -28.59 16.74
C VAL A 16 16.69 -28.53 16.27
N ARG A 17 15.85 -29.50 16.69
CA ARG A 17 14.42 -29.52 16.34
C ARG A 17 13.70 -28.26 16.82
N THR A 18 13.90 -27.87 18.07
CA THR A 18 13.34 -26.64 18.65
C THR A 18 13.80 -25.41 17.87
N LYS A 19 15.09 -25.31 17.54
CA LYS A 19 15.63 -24.19 16.75
C LYS A 19 15.03 -24.14 15.35
N THR A 20 14.90 -25.28 14.66
CA THR A 20 14.28 -25.33 13.33
C THR A 20 12.81 -24.94 13.39
N GLN A 21 12.08 -25.37 14.42
CA GLN A 21 10.68 -25.00 14.62
C GLN A 21 10.54 -23.48 14.84
N GLN A 22 11.33 -22.90 15.74
CA GLN A 22 11.36 -21.46 15.99
C GLN A 22 11.68 -20.66 14.71
N GLN A 23 12.63 -21.13 13.90
CA GLN A 23 12.94 -20.48 12.61
C GLN A 23 11.79 -20.56 11.62
N ARG A 24 11.07 -21.69 11.56
CA ARG A 24 9.88 -21.82 10.71
C ARG A 24 8.77 -20.88 11.15
N GLU A 25 8.51 -20.81 12.45
CA GLU A 25 7.52 -19.91 13.04
C GLU A 25 7.88 -18.44 12.77
N ALA A 26 9.12 -18.04 13.00
CA ALA A 26 9.59 -16.67 12.72
C ALA A 26 9.47 -16.31 11.23
N ARG A 27 9.82 -17.23 10.33
CA ARG A 27 9.66 -17.04 8.88
C ARG A 27 8.19 -16.93 8.49
N GLY A 28 7.33 -17.76 9.08
CA GLY A 28 5.88 -17.72 8.88
C GLY A 28 5.30 -16.36 9.28
N GLN A 29 5.59 -15.90 10.50
CA GLN A 29 5.14 -14.60 11.00
C GLN A 29 5.64 -13.44 10.13
N PHE A 30 6.89 -13.49 9.68
CA PHE A 30 7.42 -12.44 8.79
C PHE A 30 6.71 -12.44 7.43
N ALA A 31 6.46 -13.62 6.85
CA ALA A 31 5.75 -13.75 5.59
C ALA A 31 4.31 -13.23 5.70
N GLU A 32 3.61 -13.55 6.79
CA GLU A 32 2.26 -13.04 7.08
C GLU A 32 2.23 -11.51 7.18
N ARG A 33 3.13 -10.92 7.98
CA ARG A 33 3.24 -9.45 8.10
C ARG A 33 3.53 -8.80 6.76
N ARG A 34 4.40 -9.40 5.96
CA ARG A 34 4.73 -8.92 4.61
C ARG A 34 3.52 -8.99 3.68
N ALA A 35 2.78 -10.10 3.69
CA ALA A 35 1.58 -10.28 2.89
C ALA A 35 0.50 -9.26 3.25
N ALA A 36 0.24 -9.07 4.55
CA ALA A 36 -0.68 -8.04 5.04
C ALA A 36 -0.25 -6.63 4.59
N GLY A 37 1.04 -6.30 4.68
CA GLY A 37 1.57 -5.02 4.22
C GLY A 37 1.44 -4.81 2.71
N LEU A 38 1.59 -5.86 1.91
CA LEU A 38 1.38 -5.80 0.45
C LEU A 38 -0.09 -5.57 0.10
N GLU A 39 -1.02 -6.28 0.74
CA GLU A 39 -2.46 -6.06 0.54
C GLU A 39 -2.90 -4.65 0.97
N ALA A 40 -2.38 -4.13 2.09
CA ALA A 40 -2.64 -2.75 2.50
C ALA A 40 -2.16 -1.72 1.45
N ARG A 41 -0.97 -1.91 0.87
CA ARG A 41 -0.43 -1.05 -0.20
C ARG A 41 -1.26 -1.15 -1.48
N LYS A 42 -1.74 -2.35 -1.83
CA LYS A 42 -2.62 -2.58 -2.97
C LYS A 42 -3.95 -1.86 -2.79
N ALA A 43 -4.59 -2.01 -1.62
CA ALA A 43 -5.81 -1.31 -1.28
C ALA A 43 -5.64 0.23 -1.35
N ALA A 44 -4.54 0.76 -0.79
CA ALA A 44 -4.24 2.19 -0.86
C ALA A 44 -4.06 2.70 -2.31
N LYS A 45 -3.44 1.90 -3.19
CA LYS A 45 -3.30 2.24 -4.62
C LYS A 45 -4.66 2.25 -5.33
N LEU A 46 -5.56 1.32 -4.99
CA LEU A 46 -6.89 1.24 -5.60
C LEU A 46 -7.83 2.39 -5.20
N ARG A 47 -7.62 2.97 -4.01
CA ARG A 47 -8.44 4.09 -3.49
C ARG A 47 -8.21 5.43 -4.19
N ARG A 48 -7.05 5.65 -4.81
CA ARG A 48 -6.77 6.94 -5.47
C ARG A 48 -7.30 6.89 -6.90
N ARG A 49 -8.42 7.57 -7.16
CA ARG A 49 -9.00 7.71 -8.50
C ARG A 49 -9.16 9.17 -8.88
N CYS A 50 -9.17 9.43 -10.19
CA CYS A 50 -9.44 10.77 -10.71
C CYS A 50 -10.90 11.12 -10.48
N ALA A 51 -11.18 12.28 -9.88
CA ALA A 51 -12.57 12.69 -9.63
C ALA A 51 -13.40 13.01 -10.90
N VAL A 52 -12.78 13.05 -12.09
CA VAL A 52 -13.45 13.40 -13.36
C VAL A 52 -13.65 12.19 -14.25
N CYS A 53 -12.60 11.39 -14.47
CA CYS A 53 -12.64 10.25 -15.40
C CYS A 53 -12.50 8.89 -14.69
N ASP A 54 -12.55 8.88 -13.35
CA ASP A 54 -12.43 7.70 -12.49
C ASP A 54 -11.14 6.85 -12.68
N ARG A 55 -10.16 7.38 -13.43
CA ARG A 55 -8.92 6.67 -13.73
C ARG A 55 -8.09 6.44 -12.46
N PRO A 56 -7.56 5.23 -12.24
CA PRO A 56 -6.68 4.95 -11.11
C PRO A 56 -5.41 5.82 -11.13
N LEU A 57 -5.13 6.48 -10.01
CA LEU A 57 -4.02 7.41 -9.80
C LEU A 57 -2.87 6.71 -9.07
N GLY A 58 -2.05 6.01 -9.84
CA GLY A 58 -0.78 5.48 -9.36
C GLY A 58 0.25 6.58 -9.06
N LYS A 59 1.42 6.19 -8.55
CA LYS A 59 2.57 7.09 -8.30
C LYS A 59 2.86 7.92 -9.55
N GLY A 60 2.92 9.25 -9.41
CA GLY A 60 3.22 10.20 -10.49
C GLY A 60 2.10 10.43 -11.52
N ARG A 61 1.00 9.66 -11.48
CA ARG A 61 -0.11 9.79 -12.44
C ARG A 61 -1.19 10.78 -12.00
N GLY A 62 -1.24 11.08 -10.71
CA GLY A 62 -2.15 12.06 -10.12
C GLY A 62 -1.50 13.42 -9.88
N ARG A 63 -2.34 14.43 -9.74
CA ARG A 63 -2.03 15.73 -9.15
C ARG A 63 -3.20 16.17 -8.27
N ALA A 64 -2.92 16.94 -7.23
CA ALA A 64 -3.96 17.64 -6.51
C ALA A 64 -4.56 18.74 -7.40
N CYS A 65 -5.80 19.13 -7.14
CA CYS A 65 -6.40 20.31 -7.75
C CYS A 65 -5.54 21.55 -7.49
N VAL A 66 -5.33 22.37 -8.53
CA VAL A 66 -4.53 23.60 -8.45
C VAL A 66 -5.11 24.63 -7.48
N ARG A 67 -6.40 24.54 -7.16
CA ARG A 67 -7.11 25.41 -6.18
C ARG A 67 -7.21 24.79 -4.78
N ASN A 68 -6.45 23.72 -4.53
CA ASN A 68 -6.33 23.05 -3.24
C ASN A 68 -7.65 22.62 -2.56
N CYS A 69 -8.67 22.22 -3.33
CA CYS A 69 -9.93 21.71 -2.80
C CYS A 69 -9.86 20.24 -2.31
N GLY A 70 -8.66 19.68 -2.14
CA GLY A 70 -8.44 18.29 -1.74
C GLY A 70 -8.70 17.21 -2.82
N THR A 71 -9.26 17.59 -3.97
CA THR A 71 -9.59 16.65 -5.06
C THR A 71 -8.34 16.22 -5.84
N TRP A 72 -8.26 14.93 -6.20
CA TRP A 72 -7.19 14.36 -7.02
C TRP A 72 -7.61 14.16 -8.48
N LEU A 73 -6.74 14.57 -9.41
CA LEU A 73 -6.98 14.57 -10.85
C LEU A 73 -5.85 13.84 -11.57
N CYS A 74 -6.17 13.19 -12.69
CA CYS A 74 -5.16 12.51 -13.50
C CYS A 74 -4.32 13.52 -14.32
N ARG A 75 -3.13 13.08 -14.72
CA ARG A 75 -2.25 13.80 -15.67
C ARG A 75 -2.35 13.26 -17.10
N ALA A 76 -3.33 12.40 -17.39
CA ALA A 76 -3.49 11.85 -18.73
C ALA A 76 -3.91 12.96 -19.73
N PRO A 77 -3.50 12.86 -21.01
CA PRO A 77 -3.78 13.87 -22.03
C PRO A 77 -5.23 13.77 -22.54
N HIS A 78 -6.20 13.99 -21.66
CA HIS A 78 -7.61 14.12 -22.05
C HIS A 78 -7.86 15.47 -22.75
N ARG A 79 -8.84 15.51 -23.64
CA ARG A 79 -9.37 16.74 -24.24
C ARG A 79 -10.88 16.81 -24.01
N PRO A 80 -11.38 17.76 -23.20
CA PRO A 80 -10.61 18.69 -22.36
C PRO A 80 -9.83 17.97 -21.23
N PRO A 81 -8.70 18.53 -20.74
CA PRO A 81 -7.97 17.98 -19.60
C PRO A 81 -8.85 17.89 -18.35
N CYS A 82 -8.72 16.83 -17.56
CA CYS A 82 -9.52 16.65 -16.34
C CYS A 82 -9.37 17.80 -15.33
N ASN A 83 -8.24 18.50 -15.35
CA ASN A 83 -8.03 19.68 -14.52
C ASN A 83 -8.85 20.89 -14.94
N ASP A 84 -9.14 21.01 -16.22
CA ASP A 84 -9.91 22.13 -16.74
C ASP A 84 -11.40 21.85 -16.54
N VAL A 85 -11.82 20.60 -16.77
CA VAL A 85 -13.18 20.11 -16.44
C VAL A 85 -13.50 20.34 -14.97
N HIS A 86 -12.67 19.81 -14.07
CA HIS A 86 -12.83 20.06 -12.63
C HIS A 86 -12.65 21.54 -12.31
N GLY A 87 -11.75 22.22 -13.02
CA GLY A 87 -11.47 23.63 -12.81
C GLY A 87 -12.70 24.52 -12.97
N GLY A 88 -13.59 24.22 -13.90
CA GLY A 88 -14.86 24.96 -14.06
C GLY A 88 -15.83 24.78 -12.90
N GLN A 89 -15.77 23.62 -12.22
CA GLN A 89 -16.72 23.15 -11.20
C GLN A 89 -16.12 23.13 -9.78
N CYS A 90 -14.90 23.64 -9.61
CA CYS A 90 -14.19 23.56 -8.34
C CYS A 90 -14.89 24.45 -7.29
N PRO A 91 -15.13 23.95 -6.07
CA PRO A 91 -15.77 24.75 -5.01
C PRO A 91 -14.90 25.96 -4.60
N ASN A 92 -13.57 25.86 -4.75
CA ASN A 92 -12.63 26.96 -4.50
C ASN A 92 -12.42 27.83 -5.75
N ARG A 93 -13.36 27.83 -6.71
CA ARG A 93 -13.27 28.71 -7.87
C ARG A 93 -13.53 30.16 -7.41
N PRO A 94 -12.69 31.13 -7.80
CA PRO A 94 -12.98 32.53 -7.53
C PRO A 94 -14.30 32.89 -8.22
N THR A 95 -15.24 33.43 -7.46
CA THR A 95 -16.43 34.09 -8.01
C THR A 95 -15.93 35.29 -8.78
N VAL A 96 -16.05 35.24 -10.10
CA VAL A 96 -15.85 36.44 -10.91
C VAL A 96 -17.08 37.28 -10.63
N GLU A 97 -16.96 38.24 -9.70
CA GLU A 97 -17.92 39.35 -9.62
C GLU A 97 -17.85 40.03 -10.99
N ALA A 98 -18.92 39.88 -11.77
CA ALA A 98 -19.06 40.55 -13.04
C ALA A 98 -19.07 42.07 -12.77
N PRO A 99 -18.30 42.88 -13.53
CA PRO A 99 -18.40 44.33 -13.46
C PRO A 99 -19.77 44.83 -13.94
#